data_AF-U6RW02-F1
#
_entry.id   AF-U6RW02-F1
#
_cell.length_a   1.000
_cell.length_b   1.000
_cell.length_c   1.000
_cell.angle_alpha   90.00
_cell.angle_beta   90.00
_cell.angle_gamma   90.00
#
_symmetry.space_group_name_H-M   'P 1'
#
loop_
_entity.id
_entity.type
_entity.pdbx_description
1 polymer ?
#
loop_
_entity_poly.entity_id
_entity_poly.type
_entity_poly.pdbx_seq_one_letter_code
_entity_poly.pdbx_strand_id
1 'polypeptide(L)'
;MEYIIIDGYFSGTGIRDKYNGGYILPESLNLSPALIDKLKKWLTKYGSEFFNQYSDSERIKTLDEEGEQVAILVKKECANTKVEYYSDAMMNTLYIK
;
A
#
# COMPACT_ATOMS: atom_id res chain seq x y z
N MET A 1 -8.71 12.58 -12.63
CA MET A 1 -8.30 12.47 -11.21
C MET A 1 -7.93 11.03 -10.99
N GLU A 2 -6.65 10.76 -10.74
CA GLU A 2 -6.17 9.39 -10.50
C GLU A 2 -6.72 8.89 -9.16
N TYR A 3 -6.94 7.58 -9.07
CA TYR A 3 -7.41 6.94 -7.85
C TYR A 3 -6.65 5.63 -7.68
N ILE A 4 -5.81 5.60 -6.66
CA ILE A 4 -4.95 4.47 -6.38
C ILE A 4 -5.23 3.91 -4.99
N ILE A 5 -4.93 2.62 -4.81
CA ILE A 5 -4.95 1.93 -3.53
C ILE A 5 -3.51 1.52 -3.21
N ILE A 6 -3.02 1.89 -2.03
CA ILE A 6 -1.85 1.23 -1.44
C ILE A 6 -2.30 -0.14 -0.96
N ASP A 7 -1.84 -1.17 -1.65
CA ASP A 7 -2.41 -2.51 -1.62
C ASP A 7 -1.44 -3.49 -0.94
N GLY A 8 -1.85 -4.06 0.19
CA GLY A 8 -1.08 -5.06 0.94
C GLY A 8 -1.02 -6.44 0.29
N TYR A 9 -1.63 -6.64 -0.89
CA TYR A 9 -1.63 -7.91 -1.59
C TYR A 9 -0.23 -8.34 -2.04
N PHE A 10 0.20 -9.52 -1.60
CA PHE A 10 1.59 -10.00 -1.73
C PHE A 10 2.10 -10.11 -3.18
N SER A 11 1.21 -10.37 -4.14
CA SER A 11 1.58 -10.53 -5.56
C SER A 11 1.49 -9.22 -6.36
N GLY A 12 1.17 -8.11 -5.69
CA GLY A 12 1.05 -6.80 -6.32
C GLY A 12 2.37 -6.03 -6.38
N THR A 13 2.27 -4.78 -6.85
CA THR A 13 3.37 -3.79 -6.80
C THR A 13 3.31 -2.89 -5.56
N GLY A 14 2.32 -3.10 -4.69
CA GLY A 14 1.99 -2.22 -3.58
C GLY A 14 1.09 -1.05 -3.96
N ILE A 15 0.80 -0.87 -5.26
CA ILE A 15 -0.11 0.18 -5.75
C ILE A 15 -1.05 -0.42 -6.81
N ARG A 16 -2.36 -0.33 -6.56
CA ARG A 16 -3.40 -0.80 -7.48
C ARG A 16 -4.18 0.38 -8.06
N ASP A 17 -4.42 0.37 -9.38
CA ASP A 17 -5.33 1.31 -10.03
C ASP A 17 -6.78 0.96 -9.63
N LYS A 18 -7.48 1.90 -9.00
CA LYS A 18 -8.85 1.68 -8.54
C LYS A 18 -9.86 1.58 -9.69
N TYR A 19 -9.65 2.32 -10.77
CA TYR A 19 -10.62 2.42 -11.87
C TYR A 19 -10.43 1.33 -12.92
N ASN A 20 -9.18 1.12 -13.34
CA ASN A 20 -8.88 0.21 -14.44
C ASN A 20 -8.63 -1.23 -13.95
N GLY A 21 -8.37 -1.40 -12.65
CA GLY A 21 -7.82 -2.63 -12.12
C GLY A 21 -6.38 -2.85 -12.57
N GLY A 22 -5.66 -3.71 -11.84
CA GLY A 22 -4.25 -3.98 -12.09
C GLY A 22 -3.29 -3.10 -11.28
N TYR A 23 -2.00 -3.39 -11.42
CA TYR A 23 -0.95 -2.87 -10.56
C TYR A 23 -0.11 -1.82 -11.28
N ILE A 24 0.16 -0.72 -10.57
CA ILE A 24 0.96 0.42 -11.05
C ILE A 24 2.38 0.27 -10.50
N LEU A 25 3.39 0.43 -11.35
CA LEU A 25 4.78 0.48 -10.88
C LEU A 25 5.02 1.76 -10.07
N PRO A 26 5.56 1.69 -8.84
CA PRO A 26 5.81 2.89 -8.03
C PRO A 26 6.67 3.95 -8.75
N GLU A 27 7.61 3.52 -9.60
CA GLU A 27 8.47 4.39 -10.41
C GLU A 27 7.73 5.15 -11.51
N SER A 28 6.55 4.68 -11.90
CA SER A 28 5.70 5.38 -12.88
C SER A 28 4.91 6.53 -12.24
N LEU A 29 4.84 6.56 -10.91
CA LEU A 29 4.36 7.70 -10.16
C LEU A 29 5.57 8.61 -9.87
N ASN A 30 5.38 9.93 -9.95
CA ASN A 30 6.40 10.93 -9.59
C ASN A 30 6.65 11.02 -8.06
N LEU A 31 6.81 9.86 -7.41
CA LEU A 31 7.12 9.74 -6.00
C LEU A 31 8.62 9.91 -5.76
N SER A 32 8.97 10.36 -4.56
CA SER A 32 10.35 10.45 -4.13
C SER A 32 10.98 9.05 -4.04
N PRO A 33 12.28 8.91 -4.39
CA PRO A 33 12.97 7.62 -4.29
C PRO A 33 12.90 7.00 -2.89
N ALA A 34 12.92 7.85 -1.85
CA ALA A 34 12.80 7.41 -0.46
C ALA A 34 11.42 6.79 -0.15
N LEU A 35 10.35 7.37 -0.69
CA LEU A 35 9.00 6.83 -0.51
C LEU A 35 8.80 5.54 -1.31
N ILE A 36 9.34 5.45 -2.52
CA ILE A 36 9.33 4.21 -3.31
C ILE A 36 10.03 3.07 -2.56
N ASP A 37 11.22 3.34 -1.99
CA ASP A 37 11.94 2.35 -1.18
C ASP A 37 11.15 1.94 0.08
N LYS A 38 10.53 2.90 0.76
CA LYS A 38 9.67 2.62 1.92
C LYS A 38 8.48 1.73 1.56
N LEU A 39 7.79 2.02 0.47
CA LEU A 39 6.67 1.23 -0.03
C LEU A 39 7.11 -0.21 -0.36
N LYS A 40 8.20 -0.38 -1.09
CA LYS A 40 8.71 -1.71 -1.45
C LYS A 40 9.11 -2.53 -0.23
N LYS A 41 9.79 -1.91 0.75
CA LYS A 41 10.16 -2.57 2.01
C LYS A 41 8.94 -2.99 2.81
N TRP A 42 7.95 -2.10 2.91
CA TRP A 42 6.68 -2.42 3.57
C TRP A 42 5.98 -3.60 2.88
N LEU A 43 5.82 -3.56 1.56
CA LEU A 43 5.17 -4.63 0.80
C LEU A 43 5.89 -5.98 0.97
N THR A 44 7.23 -6.00 0.94
CA THR A 44 8.01 -7.23 1.18
C THR A 44 7.75 -7.80 2.56
N LYS A 45 7.70 -6.97 3.61
CA LYS A 45 7.36 -7.42 4.97
C LYS A 45 5.90 -7.91 5.06
N TYR A 46 4.98 -7.25 4.38
CA TYR A 46 3.58 -7.66 4.36
C TYR A 46 3.42 -9.02 3.65
N GLY A 47 4.09 -9.18 2.52
CA GLY A 47 4.11 -10.43 1.76
C GLY A 47 4.73 -11.60 2.51
N SER A 48 5.70 -11.38 3.41
CA SER A 48 6.21 -12.48 4.25
C SER A 48 5.16 -13.02 5.22
N GLU A 49 4.27 -12.15 5.73
CA GLU A 49 3.21 -12.60 6.63
C GLU A 49 2.08 -13.35 5.90
N PHE A 50 1.90 -13.13 4.60
CA PHE A 50 0.98 -13.94 3.78
C PHE A 50 1.36 -15.43 3.83
N PHE A 51 2.65 -15.76 3.72
CA PHE A 51 3.12 -17.15 3.85
C PHE A 51 2.93 -17.73 5.25
N ASN A 52 2.89 -16.87 6.27
CA ASN A 52 2.57 -17.23 7.65
C ASN A 52 1.05 -17.26 7.92
N GLN A 53 0.21 -17.12 6.88
CA GLN A 53 -1.24 -17.06 7.00
C GLN A 53 -1.74 -16.00 7.99
N TYR A 54 -1.00 -14.89 8.10
CA TYR A 54 -1.32 -13.78 8.99
C TYR A 54 -1.51 -14.19 10.47
N SER A 55 -0.77 -15.21 10.93
CA SER A 55 -0.95 -15.80 12.26
C SER A 55 -0.61 -14.87 13.43
N ASP A 56 0.26 -13.88 13.22
CA ASP A 56 0.68 -12.92 14.25
C ASP A 56 -0.11 -11.61 14.13
N SER A 57 -1.16 -11.49 14.94
CA SER A 57 -2.05 -10.33 14.91
C SER A 57 -1.37 -9.01 15.29
N GLU A 58 -0.37 -9.03 16.18
CA GLU A 58 0.35 -7.81 16.55
C GLU A 58 1.22 -7.34 15.38
N ARG A 59 1.87 -8.29 14.71
CA ARG A 59 2.67 -8.01 13.52
C ARG A 59 1.82 -7.44 12.39
N ILE A 60 0.63 -8.01 12.13
CA ILE A 60 -0.29 -7.48 11.11
C ILE A 60 -0.73 -6.06 11.45
N LYS A 61 -1.07 -5.79 12.71
CA LYS A 61 -1.44 -4.44 13.13
C LYS A 61 -0.32 -3.43 12.86
N THR A 62 0.92 -3.75 13.21
CA THR A 62 2.07 -2.87 12.91
C THR A 62 2.26 -2.67 11.41
N LEU A 63 2.07 -3.71 10.60
CA LEU A 63 2.18 -3.61 9.15
C LEU A 63 1.06 -2.79 8.51
N ASP A 64 -0.15 -2.88 9.04
CA ASP A 64 -1.29 -2.05 8.62
C ASP A 64 -1.05 -0.58 8.97
N GLU A 65 -0.53 -0.29 10.17
CA GLU A 65 -0.11 1.06 10.56
C GLU A 65 1.01 1.60 9.66
N GLU A 66 2.02 0.77 9.32
CA GLU A 66 3.08 1.14 8.36
C GLU A 66 2.49 1.45 6.98
N GLY A 67 1.53 0.65 6.50
CA GLY A 67 0.87 0.79 5.20
C GLY A 67 0.01 2.04 5.11
N GLU A 68 -0.74 2.36 6.17
CA GLU A 68 -1.49 3.61 6.28
C GLU A 68 -0.55 4.83 6.19
N GLN A 69 0.60 4.79 6.89
CA GLN A 69 1.58 5.87 6.83
C GLN A 69 2.18 6.02 5.42
N VAL A 70 2.39 4.93 4.69
CA VAL A 70 2.81 5.00 3.28
C VAL A 70 1.73 5.67 2.44
N ALA A 71 0.46 5.31 2.62
CA ALA A 71 -0.66 5.91 1.90
C ALA A 71 -0.81 7.42 2.16
N ILE A 72 -0.62 7.87 3.41
CA ILE A 72 -0.58 9.30 3.77
C ILE A 72 0.56 10.02 3.06
N LEU A 73 1.76 9.43 2.99
CA LEU A 73 2.90 10.04 2.31
C LEU A 73 2.69 10.12 0.80
N VAL A 74 2.15 9.07 0.18
CA VAL A 74 1.79 9.06 -1.24
C VAL A 74 0.76 10.14 -1.53
N LYS A 75 -0.26 10.30 -0.68
CA LYS A 75 -1.26 11.37 -0.83
C LYS A 75 -0.65 12.77 -0.77
N LYS A 76 0.38 12.99 0.05
CA LYS A 76 1.09 14.27 0.15
C LYS A 76 1.91 14.58 -1.10
N GLU A 77 2.60 13.59 -1.66
CA GLU A 77 3.41 13.76 -2.88
C GLU A 77 2.53 13.79 -4.15
N CYS A 78 1.35 13.15 -4.12
CA CYS A 78 0.37 13.12 -5.20
C CYS A 78 -0.96 13.82 -4.79
N ALA A 79 -0.92 15.12 -4.54
CA ALA A 79 -2.06 15.88 -4.00
C ALA A 79 -3.36 15.73 -4.83
N ASN A 80 -3.23 15.61 -6.16
CA ASN A 80 -4.35 15.48 -7.10
C ASN A 80 -4.88 14.05 -7.26
N THR A 81 -4.33 13.09 -6.53
CA THR A 81 -4.67 11.67 -6.59
C THR A 81 -5.46 11.27 -5.36
N LYS A 82 -6.59 10.57 -5.52
CA LYS A 82 -7.28 9.93 -4.40
C LYS A 82 -6.49 8.70 -3.99
N VAL A 83 -6.28 8.53 -2.69
CA VAL A 83 -5.48 7.44 -2.15
C VAL A 83 -6.30 6.69 -1.09
N GLU A 84 -6.33 5.38 -1.21
CA GLU A 84 -6.84 4.44 -0.21
C GLU A 84 -5.71 3.56 0.28
N TYR A 85 -5.90 2.95 1.44
CA TYR A 85 -5.11 1.82 1.92
C TYR A 85 -5.98 0.56 1.95
N TYR A 86 -5.44 -0.59 1.56
CA TYR A 86 -6.10 -1.89 1.67
C TYR A 86 -5.22 -2.89 2.43
N SER A 87 -5.80 -3.46 3.49
CA SER A 87 -5.22 -4.56 4.27
C SER A 87 -5.74 -5.88 3.71
N ASP A 88 -4.83 -6.70 3.19
CA ASP A 88 -5.18 -8.03 2.69
C ASP A 88 -5.48 -9.00 3.85
N ALA A 89 -4.74 -8.87 4.95
CA ALA A 89 -4.92 -9.69 6.14
C ALA A 89 -6.29 -9.48 6.81
N MET A 90 -6.77 -8.23 6.83
CA MET A 90 -8.05 -7.87 7.45
C MET A 90 -9.21 -7.78 6.44
N MET A 91 -8.92 -7.93 5.14
CA MET A 91 -9.85 -7.74 4.03
C MET A 91 -10.64 -6.42 4.13
N ASN A 92 -9.95 -5.33 4.44
CA ASN A 92 -10.57 -4.02 4.70
C ASN A 92 -9.83 -2.88 4.00
N THR A 93 -10.59 -1.82 3.66
CA THR A 93 -10.09 -0.59 3.04
C THR A 93 -10.24 0.59 4.00
N LEU A 94 -9.17 1.38 4.13
CA LEU A 94 -9.15 2.65 4.84
C LEU A 94 -9.02 3.81 3.84
N TYR A 95 -9.86 4.83 4.02
CA TYR A 95 -9.86 6.02 3.18
C TYR A 95 -8.92 7.07 3.77
N ILE A 96 -7.90 7.47 3.00
CA ILE A 96 -6.97 8.53 3.42
C ILE A 96 -7.58 9.88 3.05
N LYS A 97 -7.70 10.76 4.05
CA LYS A 97 -8.23 12.12 3.89
C LYS A 97 -7.17 13.07 3.34
#